data_AF-A0A524JBF5-F1
#
_entry.id   AF-A0A524JBF5-F1
#
_cell.length_a   1.000
_cell.length_b   1.000
_cell.length_c   1.000
_cell.angle_alpha   90.00
_cell.angle_beta   90.00
_cell.angle_gamma   90.00
#
_symmetry.space_group_name_H-M   'P 1'
#
loop_
_entity.id
_entity.type
_entity.pdbx_description
1 polymer ?
#
loop_
_entity_poly.entity_id
_entity_poly.type
_entity_poly.pdbx_seq_one_letter_code
_entity_poly.pdbx_strand_id
1 'polypeptide(L)'
;MDKNEAKLLKETIASLEKKLKERTAELKKQSRALAIETALEKVSRRTVSMRKSDELSETSAILFQQLKELEIDAIRTGVGIFDDANDAIELWLTTVSNGDGVMRILDYYSLHVHPVFENIIPAREHKKPYALTILKGDEVRYYYQTMSTYLTQAQDQVYNPEEYFYSFFFQHGALNVVAHRPLTEAECGIMTQFAQVFGMIYLRFLDLQTAEARASEASHQAALNRVRAEIASMRSADDLDHITPLIWKELVNLGVPFIRCGVFIVSETERLVKAYLSTPDGESLAVLKLPFEETEIVRKLVEKWREQKVYREHWDRAQFQEWVQSMLEQGQIKEIRRYQASDLPLDSLSLQFVPFPQGMLYV
;
A
#
# COMPACT_ATOMS: atom_id res chain seq x y z
N MET A 1 40.40 -12.80 68.39
CA MET A 1 39.44 -13.50 67.52
C MET A 1 39.62 -14.98 67.72
N ASP A 2 38.59 -15.63 68.26
CA ASP A 2 38.61 -17.06 68.50
C ASP A 2 38.56 -17.81 67.15
N LYS A 3 39.24 -18.96 67.02
CA LYS A 3 39.29 -19.74 65.76
C LYS A 3 37.89 -20.14 65.29
N ASN A 4 36.96 -20.34 66.22
CA ASN A 4 35.56 -20.64 65.93
C ASN A 4 34.81 -19.43 65.35
N GLU A 5 35.10 -18.23 65.83
CA GLU A 5 34.48 -16.98 65.38
C GLU A 5 34.91 -16.67 63.94
N ALA A 6 36.20 -16.87 63.61
CA ALA A 6 36.71 -16.70 62.26
C ALA A 6 36.16 -17.73 61.25
N LYS A 7 35.86 -18.96 61.71
CA LYS A 7 35.25 -20.01 60.89
C LYS A 7 33.78 -19.68 60.58
N LEU A 8 33.02 -19.29 61.60
CA LEU A 8 31.62 -18.88 61.45
C LEU A 8 31.47 -17.66 60.54
N LEU A 9 32.39 -16.70 60.64
CA LEU A 9 32.41 -15.52 59.75
C LEU A 9 32.62 -15.91 58.28
N LYS A 10 33.55 -16.83 57.99
CA LYS A 10 33.81 -17.33 56.62
C LYS A 10 32.62 -18.07 56.04
N GLU A 11 31.98 -18.93 56.82
CA GLU A 11 30.78 -19.67 56.40
C GLU A 11 29.60 -18.72 56.13
N THR A 12 29.46 -17.67 56.95
CA THR A 12 28.44 -16.63 56.77
C THR A 12 28.70 -15.80 55.51
N ILE A 13 29.95 -15.37 55.27
CA ILE A 13 30.33 -14.63 54.05
C ILE A 13 30.05 -15.46 52.81
N ALA A 14 30.46 -16.74 52.77
CA ALA A 14 30.19 -17.61 51.63
C ALA A 14 28.69 -17.82 51.39
N SER A 15 27.89 -17.92 52.45
CA SER A 15 26.42 -18.00 52.35
C SER A 15 25.81 -16.72 51.78
N LEU A 16 26.27 -15.55 52.24
CA LEU A 16 25.82 -14.25 51.76
C LEU A 16 26.22 -14.00 50.30
N GLU A 17 27.44 -14.35 49.91
CA GLU A 17 27.90 -14.27 48.51
C GLU A 17 27.05 -15.14 47.58
N LYS A 18 26.73 -16.37 48.00
CA LYS A 18 25.83 -17.25 47.25
C LYS A 18 24.44 -16.65 47.10
N LYS A 19 23.84 -16.16 48.20
CA LYS A 19 22.52 -15.51 48.17
C LYS A 19 22.52 -14.24 47.31
N LEU A 20 23.59 -13.45 47.36
CA LEU A 20 23.73 -12.24 46.55
C LEU A 20 23.85 -12.58 45.06
N LYS A 21 24.61 -13.63 44.71
CA LYS A 21 24.70 -14.13 43.33
C LYS A 21 23.35 -14.64 42.81
N GLU A 22 22.63 -15.43 43.62
CA GLU A 22 21.28 -15.93 43.28
C GLU A 22 20.29 -14.77 43.11
N ARG A 23 20.29 -13.80 44.03
CA ARG A 23 19.40 -12.64 43.96
C ARG A 23 19.72 -11.73 42.78
N THR A 24 21.00 -11.55 42.45
CA THR A 24 21.44 -10.78 41.28
C THR A 24 21.01 -11.46 39.98
N ALA A 25 21.11 -12.79 39.90
CA ALA A 25 20.64 -13.55 38.74
C ALA A 25 19.11 -13.44 38.57
N GLU A 26 18.35 -13.56 39.66
CA GLU A 26 16.90 -13.41 39.64
C GLU A 26 16.48 -11.99 39.22
N LEU A 27 17.11 -10.95 39.78
CA LEU A 27 16.84 -9.55 39.41
C LEU A 27 17.15 -9.29 37.92
N LYS A 28 18.24 -9.85 37.38
CA LYS A 28 18.54 -9.74 35.94
C LYS A 28 17.47 -10.40 35.09
N LYS A 29 16.99 -11.59 35.48
CA LYS A 29 15.90 -12.30 34.78
C LYS A 29 14.61 -11.49 34.80
N GLN A 30 14.23 -10.95 35.96
CA GLN A 30 13.03 -10.11 36.11
C GLN A 30 13.14 -8.81 35.31
N SER A 31 14.29 -8.13 35.37
CA SER A 31 14.55 -6.91 34.60
C SER A 31 14.45 -7.18 33.09
N ARG A 32 14.94 -8.33 32.62
CA ARG A 32 14.85 -8.72 31.21
C ARG A 32 13.42 -9.03 30.80
N ALA A 33 12.66 -9.73 31.63
CA ALA A 33 11.25 -10.01 31.38
C ALA A 33 10.42 -8.71 31.27
N LEU A 34 10.65 -7.75 32.18
CA LEU A 34 9.99 -6.45 32.15
C LEU A 34 10.34 -5.65 30.89
N ALA A 35 11.59 -5.71 30.43
CA ALA A 35 12.01 -5.07 29.19
C ALA A 35 11.28 -5.66 27.96
N ILE A 36 11.11 -6.99 27.92
CA ILE A 36 10.36 -7.68 26.85
C ILE A 36 8.89 -7.25 26.88
N GLU A 37 8.25 -7.25 28.05
CA GLU A 37 6.86 -6.84 28.21
C GLU A 37 6.65 -5.39 27.76
N THR A 38 7.54 -4.49 28.20
CA THR A 38 7.52 -3.06 27.81
C THR A 38 7.65 -2.90 26.29
N ALA A 39 8.54 -3.68 25.67
CA ALA A 39 8.75 -3.66 24.23
C ALA A 39 7.50 -4.13 23.46
N LEU A 40 6.90 -5.25 23.87
CA LEU A 40 5.68 -5.78 23.27
C LEU A 40 4.50 -4.82 23.43
N GLU A 41 4.37 -4.18 24.61
CA GLU A 41 3.32 -3.20 24.87
C GLU A 41 3.48 -1.96 24.01
N LYS A 42 4.71 -1.45 23.85
CA LYS A 42 5.00 -0.28 23.00
C LYS A 42 4.58 -0.53 21.55
N VAL A 43 4.92 -1.69 21.00
CA VAL A 43 4.49 -2.07 19.64
C VAL A 43 2.98 -2.21 19.57
N SER A 44 2.36 -2.92 20.52
CA SER A 44 0.91 -3.14 20.54
C SER A 44 0.11 -1.83 20.63
N ARG A 45 0.58 -0.87 21.44
CA ARG A 45 -0.01 0.48 21.54
C ARG A 45 0.06 1.21 20.19
N ARG A 46 1.19 1.14 19.48
CA ARG A 46 1.29 1.73 18.14
C ARG A 46 0.33 1.04 17.16
N THR A 47 0.21 -0.28 17.19
CA THR A 47 -0.72 -1.04 16.34
C THR A 47 -2.17 -0.55 16.50
N VAL A 48 -2.65 -0.42 17.74
CA VAL A 48 -4.03 0.03 18.01
C VAL A 48 -4.26 1.49 17.58
N SER A 49 -3.21 2.30 17.59
CA SER A 49 -3.28 3.71 17.16
C SER A 49 -3.34 3.90 15.65
N MET A 50 -3.02 2.88 14.83
CA MET A 50 -3.06 2.97 13.37
C MET A 50 -4.44 3.44 12.86
N ARG A 51 -4.42 4.43 11.97
CA ARG A 51 -5.59 5.06 11.34
C ARG A 51 -5.61 4.87 9.83
N LYS A 52 -4.47 4.67 9.19
CA LYS A 52 -4.32 4.39 7.77
C LYS A 52 -3.45 3.16 7.53
N SER A 53 -3.69 2.48 6.41
CA SER A 53 -2.93 1.28 6.04
C SER A 53 -1.45 1.58 5.75
N ASP A 54 -1.11 2.79 5.30
CA ASP A 54 0.26 3.23 5.03
C ASP A 54 1.16 3.31 6.30
N GLU A 55 0.57 3.35 7.49
CA GLU A 55 1.27 3.36 8.78
C GLU A 55 1.90 2.01 9.18
N LEU A 56 1.67 0.95 8.39
CA LEU A 56 2.27 -0.36 8.58
C LEU A 56 3.80 -0.28 8.66
N SER A 57 4.43 0.52 7.79
CA SER A 57 5.89 0.63 7.71
C SER A 57 6.49 1.19 9.00
N GLU A 58 5.94 2.30 9.50
CA GLU A 58 6.39 2.96 10.73
C GLU A 58 6.18 2.05 11.95
N THR A 59 5.02 1.39 12.04
CA THR A 59 4.70 0.47 13.13
C THR A 59 5.63 -0.74 13.13
N SER A 60 5.96 -1.28 11.96
CA SER A 60 6.92 -2.38 11.81
C SER A 60 8.34 -1.94 12.18
N ALA A 61 8.73 -0.72 11.83
CA ALA A 61 10.05 -0.18 12.21
C ALA A 61 10.23 -0.13 13.73
N ILE A 62 9.18 0.25 14.47
CA ILE A 62 9.20 0.22 15.94
C ILE A 62 9.42 -1.20 16.45
N LEU A 63 8.74 -2.20 15.87
CA LEU A 63 8.91 -3.61 16.24
C LEU A 63 10.37 -4.06 16.08
N PHE A 64 10.99 -3.79 14.93
CA PHE A 64 12.40 -4.17 14.68
C PHE A 64 13.38 -3.40 15.56
N GLN A 65 13.10 -2.13 15.85
CA GLN A 65 13.89 -1.34 16.78
C GLN A 65 13.85 -1.94 18.21
N GLN A 66 12.68 -2.41 18.66
CA GLN A 66 12.57 -3.08 19.96
C GLN A 66 13.32 -4.42 19.99
N LEU A 67 13.30 -5.21 18.91
CA LEU A 67 14.11 -6.44 18.81
C LEU A 67 15.62 -6.14 18.92
N LYS A 68 16.08 -5.05 18.29
CA LYS A 68 17.46 -4.59 18.38
C LYS A 68 17.84 -4.16 19.79
N GLU A 69 16.96 -3.42 20.49
CA GLU A 69 17.16 -3.02 21.90
C GLU A 69 17.19 -4.22 22.86
N LEU A 70 16.53 -5.32 22.49
CA LEU A 70 16.63 -6.58 23.20
C LEU A 70 17.90 -7.38 22.83
N GLU A 71 18.83 -6.86 22.02
CA GLU A 71 20.11 -7.53 21.72
C GLU A 71 19.93 -8.96 21.15
N ILE A 72 18.87 -9.19 20.36
CA ILE A 72 18.74 -10.45 19.63
C ILE A 72 19.69 -10.40 18.43
N ASP A 73 20.74 -11.21 18.50
CA ASP A 73 21.83 -11.25 17.52
C ASP A 73 21.36 -11.85 16.19
N ALA A 74 20.98 -10.97 15.26
CA ALA A 74 20.48 -11.32 13.93
C ALA A 74 21.32 -10.63 12.85
N ILE A 75 21.75 -11.41 11.86
CA ILE A 75 22.38 -10.94 10.61
C ILE A 75 21.37 -10.11 9.82
N ARG A 76 20.15 -10.64 9.72
CA ARG A 76 19.07 -10.06 8.94
C ARG A 76 17.73 -10.46 9.52
N THR A 77 16.81 -9.51 9.52
CA THR A 77 15.41 -9.74 9.87
C THR A 77 14.51 -9.29 8.73
N GLY A 78 13.41 -10.00 8.51
CA GLY A 78 12.43 -9.68 7.50
C GLY A 78 11.08 -10.28 7.83
N VAL A 79 10.05 -9.92 7.08
CA VAL A 79 8.73 -10.54 7.19
C VAL A 79 8.43 -11.23 5.88
N GLY A 80 7.98 -12.46 5.94
CA GLY A 80 7.38 -13.15 4.80
C GLY A 80 5.88 -13.25 4.98
N ILE A 81 5.10 -12.86 3.97
CA ILE A 81 3.64 -13.09 3.92
C ILE A 81 3.39 -14.30 3.03
N PHE A 82 2.64 -15.28 3.52
CA PHE A 82 2.38 -16.50 2.76
C PHE A 82 1.28 -16.30 1.72
N ASP A 83 1.52 -16.81 0.53
CA ASP A 83 0.49 -17.08 -0.47
C ASP A 83 0.28 -18.60 -0.54
N ASP A 84 -0.67 -19.07 0.26
CA ASP A 84 -1.00 -20.49 0.37
C ASP A 84 -1.62 -21.05 -0.92
N ALA A 85 -2.17 -20.20 -1.81
CA ALA A 85 -2.75 -20.67 -3.07
C ALA A 85 -1.69 -21.04 -4.11
N ASN A 86 -0.50 -20.46 -3.98
CA ASN A 86 0.60 -20.59 -4.94
C ASN A 86 1.85 -21.24 -4.35
N ASP A 87 1.79 -21.75 -3.11
CA ASP A 87 2.95 -22.23 -2.33
C ASP A 87 4.12 -21.25 -2.41
N ALA A 88 3.84 -19.97 -2.14
CA ALA A 88 4.76 -18.86 -2.32
C ALA A 88 4.82 -17.94 -1.10
N ILE A 89 5.81 -17.05 -1.12
CA ILE A 89 6.02 -16.06 -0.07
C ILE A 89 6.39 -14.71 -0.67
N GLU A 90 5.76 -13.66 -0.15
CA GLU A 90 6.11 -12.27 -0.41
C GLU A 90 7.04 -11.79 0.70
N LEU A 91 8.25 -11.36 0.35
CA LEU A 91 9.26 -10.94 1.31
C LEU A 91 9.28 -9.41 1.46
N TRP A 92 9.11 -8.97 2.69
CA TRP A 92 9.21 -7.58 3.11
C TRP A 92 10.45 -7.40 3.97
N LEU A 93 11.34 -6.48 3.59
CA LEU A 93 12.44 -6.06 4.47
C LEU A 93 12.18 -4.66 4.99
N THR A 94 12.52 -4.45 6.26
CA THR A 94 12.57 -3.12 6.85
C THR A 94 14.01 -2.68 6.90
N THR A 95 14.37 -1.66 6.12
CA THR A 95 15.66 -0.99 6.27
C THR A 95 15.49 0.15 7.27
N VAL A 96 16.08 0.00 8.45
CA VAL A 96 16.13 1.08 9.44
C VAL A 96 17.34 1.96 9.12
N SER A 97 17.10 3.06 8.40
CA SER A 97 18.11 4.10 8.16
C SER A 97 17.71 5.36 8.94
N ASN A 98 18.57 5.84 9.83
CA ASN A 98 18.48 7.15 10.50
C ASN A 98 17.09 7.53 11.05
N GLY A 99 16.36 6.59 11.66
CA GLY A 99 15.10 6.87 12.37
C GLY A 99 13.82 6.69 11.56
N ASP A 100 13.91 6.68 10.22
CA ASP A 100 12.78 6.40 9.33
C ASP A 100 12.93 4.97 8.77
N GLY A 101 12.39 3.99 9.49
CA GLY A 101 12.34 2.63 9.00
C GLY A 101 11.33 2.52 7.86
N VAL A 102 11.82 2.22 6.66
CA VAL A 102 10.95 1.99 5.49
C VAL A 102 10.81 0.48 5.31
N MET A 103 9.58 -0.02 5.34
CA MET A 103 9.26 -1.37 4.90
C MET A 103 9.08 -1.35 3.39
N ARG A 104 9.77 -2.24 2.68
CA ARG A 104 9.65 -2.39 1.23
C ARG A 104 9.31 -3.84 0.90
N ILE A 105 8.34 -4.01 0.01
CA ILE A 105 8.16 -5.27 -0.71
C ILE A 105 9.39 -5.41 -1.60
N LEU A 106 10.11 -6.52 -1.44
CA LEU A 106 11.32 -6.78 -2.23
C LEU A 106 11.07 -7.81 -3.31
N ASP A 107 10.44 -8.92 -2.95
CA ASP A 107 10.31 -10.04 -3.87
C ASP A 107 9.12 -10.94 -3.53
N TYR A 108 8.72 -11.70 -4.55
CA TYR A 108 7.74 -12.77 -4.46
C TYR A 108 8.34 -14.02 -5.11
N TYR A 109 8.39 -15.14 -4.37
CA TYR A 109 8.96 -16.39 -4.88
C TYR A 109 8.33 -17.63 -4.24
N SER A 110 8.45 -18.76 -4.94
CA SER A 110 7.96 -20.06 -4.46
C SER A 110 8.70 -20.53 -3.21
N LEU A 111 7.98 -21.18 -2.29
CA LEU A 111 8.56 -21.87 -1.14
C LEU A 111 9.48 -23.04 -1.55
N HIS A 112 9.36 -23.55 -2.78
CA HIS A 112 10.22 -24.62 -3.30
C HIS A 112 11.55 -24.10 -3.88
N VAL A 113 11.80 -22.79 -3.85
CA VAL A 113 13.01 -22.20 -4.44
C VAL A 113 14.30 -22.64 -3.73
N HIS A 114 14.22 -22.96 -2.43
CA HIS A 114 15.37 -23.37 -1.64
C HIS A 114 14.93 -24.17 -0.41
N PRO A 115 15.72 -25.15 0.08
CA PRO A 115 15.42 -25.94 1.28
C PRO A 115 15.07 -25.13 2.55
N VAL A 116 15.59 -23.90 2.66
CA VAL A 116 15.24 -22.95 3.74
C VAL A 116 13.75 -22.65 3.75
N PHE A 117 13.16 -22.38 2.58
CA PHE A 117 11.74 -22.08 2.45
C PHE A 117 10.90 -23.36 2.37
N GLU A 118 11.42 -24.42 1.78
CA GLU A 118 10.69 -25.69 1.68
C GLU A 118 10.41 -26.29 3.07
N ASN A 119 11.36 -26.15 4.01
CA ASN A 119 11.19 -26.57 5.40
C ASN A 119 10.06 -25.84 6.15
N ILE A 120 9.59 -24.69 5.65
CA ILE A 120 8.45 -23.97 6.22
C ILE A 120 7.17 -24.80 6.10
N ILE A 121 6.98 -25.50 4.97
CA ILE A 121 5.77 -26.25 4.65
C ILE A 121 5.46 -27.29 5.73
N PRO A 122 6.33 -28.31 5.97
CA PRO A 122 6.05 -29.31 6.99
C PRO A 122 6.01 -28.70 8.40
N ALA A 123 6.78 -27.64 8.69
CA ALA A 123 6.73 -26.99 10.00
C ALA A 123 5.37 -26.36 10.29
N ARG A 124 4.74 -25.74 9.29
CA ARG A 124 3.38 -25.17 9.38
C ARG A 124 2.32 -26.27 9.49
N GLU A 125 2.41 -27.33 8.70
CA GLU A 125 1.49 -28.48 8.79
C GLU A 125 1.45 -29.09 10.19
N HIS A 126 2.61 -29.21 10.83
CA HIS A 126 2.76 -29.70 12.20
C HIS A 126 2.48 -28.64 13.28
N LYS A 127 2.05 -27.43 12.88
CA LYS A 127 1.73 -26.31 13.78
C LYS A 127 2.88 -25.96 14.73
N LYS A 128 4.13 -26.09 14.27
CA LYS A 128 5.29 -25.63 15.04
C LYS A 128 5.23 -24.11 15.18
N PRO A 129 5.83 -23.52 16.23
CA PRO A 129 5.91 -22.06 16.37
C PRO A 129 6.91 -21.43 15.41
N TYR A 130 7.87 -22.20 14.89
CA TYR A 130 8.84 -21.76 13.91
C TYR A 130 9.43 -22.95 13.11
N ALA A 131 9.98 -22.65 11.94
CA ALA A 131 10.93 -23.51 11.23
C ALA A 131 12.37 -23.08 11.53
N LEU A 132 13.29 -24.04 11.54
CA LEU A 132 14.73 -23.82 11.61
C LEU A 132 15.42 -24.65 10.54
N THR A 133 16.19 -23.98 9.69
CA THR A 133 17.11 -24.61 8.75
C THR A 133 18.53 -24.14 9.07
N ILE A 134 19.45 -25.09 9.26
CA ILE A 134 20.86 -24.81 9.53
C ILE A 134 21.63 -25.09 8.25
N LEU A 135 22.36 -24.10 7.74
CA LEU A 135 23.18 -24.26 6.54
C LEU A 135 24.65 -24.20 6.90
N LYS A 136 25.47 -25.04 6.28
CA LYS A 136 26.93 -25.08 6.49
C LYS A 136 27.71 -25.03 5.18
N GLY A 137 28.80 -24.27 5.18
CA GLY A 137 29.77 -24.23 4.08
C GLY A 137 29.15 -23.92 2.71
N ASP A 138 29.16 -24.91 1.80
CA ASP A 138 28.60 -24.77 0.46
C ASP A 138 27.08 -24.52 0.44
N GLU A 139 26.35 -24.97 1.46
CA GLU A 139 24.90 -24.75 1.53
C GLU A 139 24.57 -23.27 1.74
N VAL A 140 25.40 -22.56 2.51
CA VAL A 140 25.28 -21.11 2.71
C VAL A 140 25.49 -20.39 1.38
N ARG A 141 26.52 -20.79 0.61
CA ARG A 141 26.78 -20.25 -0.73
C ARG A 141 25.61 -20.50 -1.68
N TYR A 142 25.07 -21.72 -1.69
CA TYR A 142 23.94 -22.09 -2.53
C TYR A 142 22.71 -21.23 -2.22
N TYR A 143 22.41 -21.01 -0.93
CA TYR A 143 21.31 -20.10 -0.54
C TYR A 143 21.47 -18.70 -1.12
N TYR A 144 22.64 -18.08 -0.94
CA TYR A 144 22.85 -16.71 -1.40
C TYR A 144 22.90 -16.61 -2.93
N GLN A 145 23.43 -17.62 -3.63
CA GLN A 145 23.37 -17.71 -5.08
C GLN A 145 21.92 -17.79 -5.58
N THR A 146 21.10 -18.68 -5.00
CA THR A 146 19.67 -18.77 -5.31
C THR A 146 18.96 -17.46 -5.00
N MET A 147 19.21 -16.85 -3.85
CA MET A 147 18.57 -15.58 -3.49
C MET A 147 19.05 -14.40 -4.33
N SER A 148 20.22 -14.46 -4.98
CA SER A 148 20.71 -13.40 -5.85
C SER A 148 19.92 -13.26 -7.16
N THR A 149 19.15 -14.27 -7.56
CA THR A 149 18.25 -14.17 -8.71
C THR A 149 16.98 -13.38 -8.41
N TYR A 150 16.69 -13.15 -7.13
CA TYR A 150 15.51 -12.41 -6.65
C TYR A 150 15.97 -11.08 -6.04
N LEU A 151 16.83 -11.15 -5.03
CA LEU A 151 17.31 -10.01 -4.26
C LEU A 151 18.60 -9.43 -4.87
N THR A 152 18.64 -8.11 -5.05
CA THR A 152 19.89 -7.41 -5.41
C THR A 152 20.88 -7.49 -4.24
N GLN A 153 21.87 -8.39 -4.33
CA GLN A 153 22.94 -8.54 -3.34
C GLN A 153 24.26 -7.96 -3.85
N ALA A 154 25.10 -7.50 -2.92
CA ALA A 154 26.48 -7.10 -3.23
C ALA A 154 27.29 -8.35 -3.65
N GLN A 155 28.03 -8.24 -4.76
CA GLN A 155 28.79 -9.37 -5.35
C GLN A 155 29.94 -9.89 -4.47
N ASP A 156 30.38 -9.12 -3.46
CA ASP A 156 31.54 -9.42 -2.61
C ASP A 156 31.15 -9.83 -1.18
N GLN A 157 30.19 -10.74 -1.02
CA GLN A 157 29.75 -11.17 0.31
C GLN A 157 30.71 -12.22 0.88
N VAL A 158 31.32 -11.93 2.04
CA VAL A 158 32.04 -12.92 2.85
C VAL A 158 31.02 -13.86 3.46
N TYR A 159 31.00 -15.11 3.00
CA TYR A 159 30.08 -16.13 3.51
C TYR A 159 30.53 -16.66 4.87
N ASN A 160 29.59 -16.75 5.80
CA ASN A 160 29.83 -17.41 7.08
C ASN A 160 29.92 -18.93 6.88
N PRO A 161 30.72 -19.64 7.70
CA PRO A 161 30.84 -21.09 7.60
C PRO A 161 29.55 -21.82 8.03
N GLU A 162 28.72 -21.20 8.85
CA GLU A 162 27.47 -21.74 9.36
C GLU A 162 26.49 -20.60 9.64
N GLU A 163 25.23 -20.78 9.22
CA GLU A 163 24.14 -19.82 9.44
C GLU A 163 22.84 -20.53 9.82
N TYR A 164 22.04 -19.87 10.65
CA TYR A 164 20.80 -20.39 11.20
C TYR A 164 19.62 -19.56 10.68
N PHE A 165 18.76 -20.19 9.89
CA PHE A 165 17.58 -19.57 9.28
C PHE A 165 16.34 -19.95 10.06
N TYR A 166 15.74 -18.98 10.73
CA TYR A 166 14.51 -19.13 11.48
C TYR A 166 13.35 -18.43 10.75
N SER A 167 12.18 -19.08 10.75
CA SER A 167 10.91 -18.48 10.35
C SER A 167 9.90 -18.65 11.47
N PHE A 168 9.66 -17.59 12.25
CA PHE A 168 8.73 -17.60 13.39
C PHE A 168 7.32 -17.27 12.91
N PHE A 169 6.39 -18.21 13.05
CA PHE A 169 5.10 -18.13 12.38
C PHE A 169 4.09 -17.24 13.12
N PHE A 170 3.30 -16.52 12.33
CA PHE A 170 2.03 -15.92 12.70
C PHE A 170 0.97 -16.32 11.67
N GLN A 171 -0.29 -15.92 11.89
CA GLN A 171 -1.44 -16.42 11.12
C GLN A 171 -1.28 -16.30 9.59
N HIS A 172 -0.68 -15.21 9.10
CA HIS A 172 -0.59 -14.89 7.68
C HIS A 172 0.84 -14.95 7.12
N GLY A 173 1.82 -15.37 7.92
CA GLY A 173 3.22 -15.18 7.53
C GLY A 173 4.23 -15.65 8.56
N ALA A 174 5.47 -15.20 8.40
CA ALA A 174 6.56 -15.46 9.32
C ALA A 174 7.46 -14.24 9.52
N LEU A 175 7.97 -14.08 10.73
CA LEU A 175 9.10 -13.22 11.02
C LEU A 175 10.38 -14.03 10.78
N ASN A 176 11.13 -13.67 9.76
CA ASN A 176 12.34 -14.36 9.31
C ASN A 176 13.57 -13.76 9.98
N VAL A 177 14.43 -14.61 10.51
CA VAL A 177 15.70 -14.24 11.16
C VAL A 177 16.82 -15.12 10.65
N VAL A 178 17.93 -14.50 10.25
CA VAL A 178 19.19 -15.20 9.98
C VAL A 178 20.16 -14.86 11.10
N ALA A 179 20.78 -15.86 11.72
CA ALA A 179 21.70 -15.69 12.85
C ALA A 179 23.04 -16.42 12.63
N HIS A 180 24.13 -15.89 13.22
CA HIS A 180 25.47 -16.51 13.19
C HIS A 180 25.62 -17.67 14.18
N ARG A 181 24.75 -17.73 15.18
CA ARG A 181 24.72 -18.76 16.23
C ARG A 181 23.29 -19.25 16.41
N PRO A 182 23.08 -20.43 17.00
CA PRO A 182 21.72 -20.84 17.35
C PRO A 182 21.16 -19.87 18.38
N LEU A 183 19.89 -19.49 18.18
CA LEU A 183 19.12 -18.77 19.18
C LEU A 183 18.86 -19.72 20.37
N THR A 184 18.98 -19.17 21.58
CA THR A 184 18.57 -19.87 22.80
C THR A 184 17.06 -20.07 22.82
N GLU A 185 16.58 -21.02 23.63
CA GLU A 185 15.14 -21.25 23.79
C GLU A 185 14.40 -19.98 24.25
N ALA A 186 15.02 -19.18 25.11
CA ALA A 186 14.49 -17.89 25.55
C ALA A 186 14.38 -16.89 24.40
N GLU A 187 15.39 -16.80 23.53
CA GLU A 187 15.35 -15.93 22.34
C GLU A 187 14.29 -16.40 21.34
N CYS A 188 14.18 -17.71 21.09
CA CYS A 188 13.10 -18.25 20.27
C CYS A 188 11.72 -17.90 20.83
N GLY A 189 11.54 -17.99 22.16
CA GLY A 189 10.29 -17.60 22.82
C GLY A 189 9.96 -16.12 22.64
N ILE A 190 10.95 -15.23 22.70
CA ILE A 190 10.78 -13.81 22.42
C ILE A 190 10.39 -13.60 20.95
N MET A 191 11.12 -14.19 20.02
CA MET A 191 10.83 -14.07 18.59
C MET A 191 9.43 -14.58 18.22
N THR A 192 8.97 -15.67 18.83
CA THR A 192 7.59 -16.15 18.66
C THR A 192 6.56 -15.12 19.14
N GLN A 193 6.77 -14.47 20.29
CA GLN A 193 5.87 -13.42 20.78
C GLN A 193 5.86 -12.20 19.84
N PHE A 194 7.03 -11.80 19.35
CA PHE A 194 7.14 -10.71 18.38
C PHE A 194 6.49 -11.05 17.03
N ALA A 195 6.60 -12.29 16.56
CA ALA A 195 5.88 -12.75 15.36
C ALA A 195 4.36 -12.64 15.56
N GLN A 196 3.85 -13.03 16.73
CA GLN A 196 2.43 -12.88 17.06
C GLN A 196 1.99 -11.41 17.08
N VAL A 197 2.79 -10.51 17.67
CA VAL A 197 2.51 -9.07 17.66
C VAL A 197 2.54 -8.52 16.24
N PHE A 198 3.49 -8.95 15.40
CA PHE A 198 3.48 -8.59 13.99
C PHE A 198 2.22 -9.07 13.28
N GLY A 199 1.74 -10.28 13.58
CA GLY A 199 0.46 -10.77 13.07
C GLY A 199 -0.72 -9.84 13.39
N MET A 200 -0.73 -9.21 14.57
CA MET A 200 -1.73 -8.20 14.91
C MET A 200 -1.56 -6.90 14.11
N ILE A 201 -0.32 -6.46 13.85
CA ILE A 201 -0.03 -5.32 12.96
C ILE A 201 -0.59 -5.59 11.56
N TYR A 202 -0.28 -6.77 11.01
CA TYR A 202 -0.71 -7.15 9.67
C TYR A 202 -2.22 -7.30 9.56
N LEU A 203 -2.88 -7.89 10.57
CA LEU A 203 -4.34 -7.95 10.60
C LEU A 203 -4.97 -6.54 10.61
N ARG A 204 -4.43 -5.64 11.43
CA ARG A 204 -4.90 -4.24 11.48
C ARG A 204 -4.71 -3.53 10.14
N PHE A 205 -3.61 -3.79 9.46
CA PHE A 205 -3.35 -3.30 8.11
C PHE A 205 -4.43 -3.78 7.11
N LEU A 206 -4.76 -5.08 7.11
CA LEU A 206 -5.82 -5.63 6.25
C LEU A 206 -7.21 -5.04 6.55
N ASP A 207 -7.53 -4.86 7.84
CA ASP A 207 -8.78 -4.22 8.26
C ASP A 207 -8.87 -2.78 7.76
N LEU A 208 -7.77 -2.02 7.85
CA LEU A 208 -7.69 -0.64 7.37
C LEU A 208 -7.83 -0.56 5.85
N GLN A 209 -7.14 -1.41 5.08
CA GLN A 209 -7.32 -1.46 3.62
C GLN A 209 -8.76 -1.75 3.22
N THR A 210 -9.41 -2.69 3.93
CA THR A 210 -10.81 -3.03 3.69
C THR A 210 -11.73 -1.85 4.00
N ALA A 211 -11.48 -1.14 5.11
CA ALA A 211 -12.26 0.04 5.50
C ALA A 211 -12.07 1.20 4.52
N GLU A 212 -10.84 1.45 4.07
CA GLU A 212 -10.49 2.47 3.07
C GLU A 212 -11.18 2.18 1.73
N ALA A 213 -11.12 0.94 1.24
CA ALA A 213 -11.80 0.53 0.01
C ALA A 213 -13.33 0.72 0.11
N ARG A 214 -13.94 0.33 1.24
CA ARG A 214 -15.38 0.54 1.49
C ARG A 214 -15.75 2.02 1.54
N ALA A 215 -14.91 2.85 2.16
CA ALA A 215 -15.14 4.29 2.23
C ALA A 215 -15.05 4.93 0.83
N SER A 216 -14.07 4.51 0.02
CA SER A 216 -13.96 4.93 -1.38
C SER A 216 -15.20 4.57 -2.19
N GLU A 217 -15.66 3.31 -2.09
CA GLU A 217 -16.84 2.85 -2.83
C GLU A 217 -18.12 3.56 -2.36
N ALA A 218 -18.28 3.78 -1.06
CA ALA A 218 -19.39 4.54 -0.53
C ALA A 218 -19.39 5.99 -1.05
N SER A 219 -18.22 6.61 -1.18
CA SER A 219 -18.06 7.94 -1.77
C SER A 219 -18.49 7.96 -3.24
N HIS A 220 -18.03 6.98 -4.04
CA HIS A 220 -18.48 6.82 -5.44
C HIS A 220 -19.99 6.66 -5.54
N GLN A 221 -20.59 5.78 -4.73
CA GLN A 221 -22.02 5.52 -4.78
C GLN A 221 -22.84 6.74 -4.33
N ALA A 222 -22.35 7.50 -3.35
CA ALA A 222 -22.99 8.74 -2.91
C ALA A 222 -22.96 9.82 -4.00
N ALA A 223 -21.83 9.98 -4.71
CA ALA A 223 -21.70 10.87 -5.85
C ALA A 223 -22.68 10.48 -6.97
N LEU A 224 -22.73 9.20 -7.35
CA LEU A 224 -23.68 8.69 -8.34
C LEU A 224 -25.14 8.91 -7.93
N ASN A 225 -25.47 8.73 -6.65
CA ASN A 225 -26.83 8.94 -6.17
C ASN A 225 -27.24 10.41 -6.21
N ARG A 226 -26.33 11.35 -5.94
CA ARG A 226 -26.59 12.79 -6.12
C ARG A 226 -26.87 13.12 -7.57
N VAL A 227 -26.03 12.65 -8.50
CA VAL A 227 -26.24 12.85 -9.94
C VAL A 227 -27.57 12.25 -10.40
N ARG A 228 -27.92 11.03 -9.96
CA ARG A 228 -29.21 10.39 -10.28
C ARG A 228 -30.40 11.16 -9.72
N ALA A 229 -30.30 11.67 -8.50
CA ALA A 229 -31.37 12.46 -7.88
C ALA A 229 -31.62 13.76 -8.66
N GLU A 230 -30.55 14.46 -9.04
CA GLU A 230 -30.63 15.67 -9.85
C GLU A 230 -31.22 15.39 -11.24
N ILE A 231 -30.77 14.34 -11.92
CA ILE A 231 -31.36 13.89 -13.20
C ILE A 231 -32.85 13.54 -13.04
N ALA A 232 -33.23 12.84 -11.96
CA ALA A 232 -34.63 12.47 -11.70
C ALA A 232 -35.53 13.69 -11.42
N SER A 233 -34.94 14.82 -11.03
CA SER A 233 -35.66 16.07 -10.75
C SER A 233 -35.88 16.95 -11.98
N MET A 234 -35.22 16.63 -13.10
CA MET A 234 -35.32 17.39 -14.36
C MET A 234 -36.77 17.48 -14.86
N ARG A 235 -37.12 18.68 -15.36
CA ARG A 235 -38.41 19.05 -15.94
C ARG A 235 -38.32 19.44 -17.41
N SER A 236 -37.14 19.88 -17.85
CA SER A 236 -36.87 20.31 -19.22
C SER A 236 -35.44 19.99 -19.64
N ALA A 237 -35.12 20.16 -20.93
CA ALA A 237 -33.76 19.99 -21.42
C ALA A 237 -32.80 21.07 -20.88
N ASP A 238 -33.31 22.24 -20.50
CA ASP A 238 -32.51 23.34 -19.95
C ASP A 238 -31.92 22.99 -18.57
N ASP A 239 -32.51 22.02 -17.85
CA ASP A 239 -31.99 21.56 -16.56
C ASP A 239 -30.63 20.83 -16.69
N LEU A 240 -30.22 20.45 -17.90
CA LEU A 240 -28.87 19.91 -18.17
C LEU A 240 -27.76 20.93 -17.84
N ASP A 241 -28.05 22.23 -17.90
CA ASP A 241 -27.10 23.28 -17.54
C ASP A 241 -26.70 23.23 -16.06
N HIS A 242 -27.54 22.63 -15.20
CA HIS A 242 -27.27 22.44 -13.77
C HIS A 242 -26.57 21.10 -13.48
N ILE A 243 -26.69 20.11 -14.37
CA ILE A 243 -26.10 18.78 -14.20
C ILE A 243 -24.59 18.82 -14.44
N THR A 244 -24.12 19.58 -15.42
CA THR A 244 -22.67 19.63 -15.71
C THR A 244 -21.85 20.20 -14.55
N PRO A 245 -22.23 21.31 -13.87
CA PRO A 245 -21.58 21.76 -12.63
C PRO A 245 -21.61 20.74 -11.49
N LEU A 246 -22.68 19.96 -11.37
CA LEU A 246 -22.76 18.89 -10.39
C LEU A 246 -21.75 17.78 -10.71
N ILE A 247 -21.74 17.28 -11.94
CA ILE A 247 -20.78 16.25 -12.39
C ILE A 247 -19.35 16.74 -12.16
N TRP A 248 -19.05 17.99 -12.49
CA TRP A 248 -17.78 18.63 -12.20
C TRP A 248 -17.42 18.52 -10.71
N LYS A 249 -18.29 18.99 -9.83
CA LYS A 249 -18.07 18.95 -8.38
C LYS A 249 -17.87 17.53 -7.86
N GLU A 250 -18.63 16.57 -8.36
CA GLU A 250 -18.50 15.17 -7.96
C GLU A 250 -17.18 14.56 -8.42
N LEU A 251 -16.74 14.82 -9.66
CA LEU A 251 -15.43 14.36 -10.14
C LEU A 251 -14.26 14.97 -9.34
N VAL A 252 -14.36 16.26 -8.96
CA VAL A 252 -13.39 16.91 -8.08
C VAL A 252 -13.36 16.27 -6.70
N ASN A 253 -14.53 15.99 -6.09
CA ASN A 253 -14.63 15.35 -4.78
C ASN A 253 -14.03 13.92 -4.78
N LEU A 254 -14.12 13.24 -5.91
CA LEU A 254 -13.53 11.90 -6.12
C LEU A 254 -12.04 11.94 -6.45
N GLY A 255 -11.44 13.13 -6.56
CA GLY A 255 -10.03 13.30 -6.87
C GLY A 255 -9.66 12.91 -8.30
N VAL A 256 -10.63 12.88 -9.22
CA VAL A 256 -10.35 12.66 -10.64
C VAL A 256 -9.54 13.85 -11.15
N PRO A 257 -8.40 13.65 -11.82
CA PRO A 257 -7.65 14.73 -12.44
C PRO A 257 -8.25 15.06 -13.81
N PHE A 258 -8.83 16.25 -13.95
CA PHE A 258 -9.43 16.73 -15.20
C PHE A 258 -9.46 18.26 -15.22
N ILE A 259 -9.67 18.83 -16.40
CA ILE A 259 -9.77 20.28 -16.61
C ILE A 259 -11.13 20.70 -17.17
N ARG A 260 -11.89 19.75 -17.70
CA ARG A 260 -13.20 19.97 -18.32
C ARG A 260 -14.03 18.71 -18.21
N CYS A 261 -15.32 18.85 -17.92
CA CYS A 261 -16.26 17.76 -18.14
C CYS A 261 -17.52 18.27 -18.83
N GLY A 262 -18.32 17.36 -19.37
CA GLY A 262 -19.57 17.72 -20.01
C GLY A 262 -20.39 16.54 -20.46
N VAL A 263 -21.56 16.85 -21.00
CA VAL A 263 -22.50 15.86 -21.53
C VAL A 263 -22.79 16.21 -22.99
N PHE A 264 -22.63 15.24 -23.88
CA PHE A 264 -22.91 15.35 -25.30
C PHE A 264 -24.20 14.59 -25.58
N ILE A 265 -25.29 15.27 -25.89
CA ILE A 265 -26.58 14.66 -26.22
C ILE A 265 -26.69 14.54 -27.74
N VAL A 266 -26.84 13.33 -28.24
CA VAL A 266 -26.93 13.06 -29.69
C VAL A 266 -28.38 13.09 -30.14
N SER A 267 -28.68 13.94 -31.12
CA SER A 267 -29.99 14.01 -31.77
C SER A 267 -29.89 13.49 -33.20
N GLU A 268 -30.35 12.25 -33.42
CA GLU A 268 -30.39 11.63 -34.75
C GLU A 268 -31.37 12.36 -35.69
N THR A 269 -32.49 12.86 -35.16
CA THR A 269 -33.50 13.59 -35.97
C THR A 269 -32.99 14.94 -36.46
N GLU A 270 -32.30 15.68 -35.59
CA GLU A 270 -31.71 16.99 -35.93
C GLU A 270 -30.33 16.84 -36.60
N ARG A 271 -29.77 15.62 -36.66
CA ARG A 271 -28.39 15.31 -37.12
C ARG A 271 -27.32 16.21 -36.47
N LEU A 272 -27.45 16.44 -35.17
CA LEU A 272 -26.52 17.26 -34.39
C LEU A 272 -26.30 16.70 -32.98
N VAL A 273 -25.19 17.13 -32.37
CA VAL A 273 -24.82 16.87 -30.99
C VAL A 273 -24.92 18.16 -30.19
N LYS A 274 -25.65 18.14 -29.07
CA LYS A 274 -25.73 19.26 -28.12
C LYS A 274 -24.71 19.01 -27.01
N ALA A 275 -23.66 19.81 -26.93
CA ALA A 275 -22.60 19.66 -25.93
C ALA A 275 -22.80 20.67 -24.79
N TYR A 276 -23.05 20.14 -23.60
CA TYR A 276 -23.19 20.86 -22.33
C TYR A 276 -21.86 20.76 -21.58
N LEU A 277 -21.04 21.80 -21.64
CA LEU A 277 -19.67 21.78 -21.10
C LEU A 277 -19.56 22.62 -19.82
N SER A 278 -18.60 22.29 -18.97
CA SER A 278 -18.17 23.13 -17.86
C SER A 278 -16.93 23.95 -18.22
N THR A 279 -16.74 25.08 -17.54
CA THR A 279 -15.43 25.72 -17.42
C THR A 279 -14.54 24.92 -16.46
N PRO A 280 -13.21 25.13 -16.48
CA PRO A 280 -12.29 24.65 -15.44
C PRO A 280 -12.62 25.08 -14.00
N ASP A 281 -13.53 26.04 -13.81
CA ASP A 281 -14.02 26.46 -12.49
C ASP A 281 -15.37 25.81 -12.13
N GLY A 282 -15.90 24.95 -13.01
CA GLY A 282 -17.17 24.24 -12.82
C GLY A 282 -18.43 25.03 -13.21
N GLU A 283 -18.30 26.19 -13.86
CA GLU A 283 -19.47 26.92 -14.38
C GLU A 283 -19.96 26.31 -15.69
N SER A 284 -21.27 26.34 -15.93
CA SER A 284 -21.81 25.91 -17.22
C SER A 284 -21.40 26.86 -18.36
N LEU A 285 -20.93 26.29 -19.47
CA LEU A 285 -20.73 26.98 -20.74
C LEU A 285 -22.01 26.91 -21.58
N ALA A 286 -22.21 27.89 -22.46
CA ALA A 286 -23.31 27.87 -23.40
C ALA A 286 -23.29 26.57 -24.24
N VAL A 287 -24.47 26.00 -24.47
CA VAL A 287 -24.63 24.74 -25.22
C VAL A 287 -24.09 24.89 -26.64
N LEU A 288 -23.08 24.09 -26.98
CA LEU A 288 -22.56 24.04 -28.35
C LEU A 288 -23.45 23.12 -29.19
N LYS A 289 -23.82 23.56 -30.39
CA LYS A 289 -24.60 22.76 -31.33
C LYS A 289 -23.67 22.31 -32.46
N LEU A 290 -23.33 21.03 -32.46
CA LEU A 290 -22.33 20.43 -33.34
C LEU A 290 -22.98 19.50 -34.38
N PRO A 291 -23.19 19.93 -35.63
CA PRO A 291 -23.70 19.05 -36.69
C PRO A 291 -22.78 17.83 -36.92
N PHE A 292 -23.36 16.68 -37.28
CA PHE A 292 -22.59 15.42 -37.41
C PHE A 292 -21.41 15.50 -38.38
N GLU A 293 -21.54 16.30 -39.43
CA GLU A 293 -20.53 16.45 -40.48
C GLU A 293 -19.61 17.66 -40.28
N GLU A 294 -19.72 18.37 -39.15
CA GLU A 294 -18.99 19.63 -38.91
C GLU A 294 -17.49 19.40 -38.76
N THR A 295 -17.09 18.37 -38.01
CA THR A 295 -15.68 18.04 -37.78
C THR A 295 -15.45 16.53 -37.73
N GLU A 296 -14.20 16.13 -37.99
CA GLU A 296 -13.76 14.73 -37.88
C GLU A 296 -14.06 14.13 -36.50
N ILE A 297 -13.80 14.90 -35.43
CA ILE A 297 -14.04 14.45 -34.07
C ILE A 297 -15.53 14.20 -33.80
N VAL A 298 -16.43 15.07 -34.26
CA VAL A 298 -17.88 14.89 -34.07
C VAL A 298 -18.36 13.64 -34.81
N ARG A 299 -17.87 13.41 -36.03
CA ARG A 299 -18.24 12.20 -36.80
C ARG A 299 -17.79 10.93 -36.11
N LYS A 300 -16.54 10.88 -35.62
CA LYS A 300 -16.01 9.74 -34.85
C LYS A 300 -16.74 9.55 -33.53
N LEU A 301 -17.08 10.63 -32.83
CA LEU A 301 -17.87 10.60 -31.59
C LEU A 301 -19.22 9.93 -31.85
N VAL A 302 -19.95 10.34 -32.88
CA VAL A 302 -21.26 9.75 -33.24
C VAL A 302 -21.12 8.29 -33.67
N GLU A 303 -20.10 7.93 -34.45
CA GLU A 303 -19.81 6.54 -34.83
C GLU A 303 -19.60 5.67 -33.59
N LYS A 304 -18.72 6.09 -32.68
CA LYS A 304 -18.40 5.33 -31.46
C LYS A 304 -19.55 5.28 -30.47
N TRP A 305 -20.37 6.34 -30.41
CA TRP A 305 -21.62 6.32 -29.66
C TRP A 305 -22.61 5.30 -30.21
N ARG A 306 -22.80 5.21 -31.54
CA ARG A 306 -23.65 4.17 -32.15
C ARG A 306 -23.15 2.76 -31.85
N GLU A 307 -21.84 2.58 -31.77
CA GLU A 307 -21.23 1.31 -31.34
C GLU A 307 -21.31 1.06 -29.82
N GLN A 308 -21.74 2.05 -29.04
CA GLN A 308 -21.68 2.06 -27.56
C GLN A 308 -20.28 1.73 -27.03
N LYS A 309 -19.24 2.29 -27.68
CA LYS A 309 -17.85 2.15 -27.25
C LYS A 309 -17.27 3.47 -26.71
N VAL A 310 -16.39 3.33 -25.72
CA VAL A 310 -15.58 4.45 -25.22
C VAL A 310 -14.72 4.98 -26.36
N TYR A 311 -14.79 6.29 -26.58
CA TYR A 311 -13.96 6.99 -27.54
C TYR A 311 -12.91 7.81 -26.81
N ARG A 312 -11.64 7.66 -27.21
CA ARG A 312 -10.51 8.38 -26.62
C ARG A 312 -9.74 9.04 -27.73
N GLU A 313 -9.35 10.29 -27.51
CA GLU A 313 -8.52 11.05 -28.43
C GLU A 313 -7.45 11.80 -27.64
N HIS A 314 -6.29 11.98 -28.25
CA HIS A 314 -5.20 12.73 -27.67
C HIS A 314 -4.90 13.91 -28.58
N TRP A 315 -4.93 15.11 -28.02
CA TRP A 315 -4.68 16.34 -28.75
C TRP A 315 -3.42 17.01 -28.24
N ASP A 316 -2.62 17.49 -29.17
CA ASP A 316 -1.59 18.47 -28.86
C ASP A 316 -2.18 19.88 -28.77
N ARG A 317 -1.33 20.85 -28.41
CA ARG A 317 -1.72 22.25 -28.29
C ARG A 317 -2.26 22.85 -29.60
N ALA A 318 -1.72 22.46 -30.76
CA ALA A 318 -2.12 23.03 -32.05
C ALA A 318 -3.54 22.57 -32.41
N GLN A 319 -3.82 21.27 -32.25
CA GLN A 319 -5.14 20.69 -32.49
C GLN A 319 -6.21 21.32 -31.57
N PHE A 320 -5.87 21.56 -30.31
CA PHE A 320 -6.79 22.27 -29.40
C PHE A 320 -7.05 23.72 -29.83
N GLN A 321 -6.02 24.44 -30.28
CA GLN A 321 -6.16 25.81 -30.76
C GLN A 321 -7.00 25.90 -32.04
N GLU A 322 -6.80 24.97 -32.99
CA GLU A 322 -7.62 24.86 -34.20
C GLU A 322 -9.09 24.60 -33.86
N TRP A 323 -9.37 23.71 -32.91
CA TRP A 323 -10.73 23.46 -32.43
C TRP A 323 -11.38 24.73 -31.85
N VAL A 324 -10.67 25.43 -30.95
CA VAL A 324 -11.18 26.66 -30.34
C VAL A 324 -11.45 27.74 -31.40
N GLN A 325 -10.56 27.88 -32.37
CA GLN A 325 -10.71 28.85 -33.45
C GLN A 325 -11.91 28.52 -34.34
N SER A 326 -12.11 27.25 -34.71
CA SER A 326 -13.28 26.78 -35.45
C SER A 326 -14.58 27.12 -34.72
N MET A 327 -14.64 26.88 -33.40
CA MET A 327 -15.81 27.20 -32.59
C MET A 327 -16.12 28.70 -32.55
N LEU A 328 -15.09 29.56 -32.58
CA LEU A 328 -15.25 31.02 -32.61
C LEU A 328 -15.76 31.50 -33.97
N GLU A 329 -15.19 31.00 -35.07
CA GLU A 329 -15.58 31.36 -36.43
C GLU A 329 -17.04 30.96 -36.73
N GLN A 330 -17.49 29.85 -36.13
CA GLN A 330 -18.86 29.35 -36.25
C GLN A 330 -19.84 30.08 -35.30
N GLY A 331 -19.36 30.99 -34.46
CA GLY A 331 -20.18 31.72 -33.48
C GLY A 331 -20.72 30.85 -32.33
N GLN A 332 -20.16 29.64 -32.15
CA GLN A 332 -20.55 28.72 -31.06
C GLN A 332 -20.01 29.21 -29.72
N ILE A 333 -18.85 29.85 -29.71
CA ILE A 333 -18.28 30.55 -28.54
C ILE A 333 -18.17 32.05 -28.81
N LYS A 334 -18.44 32.86 -27.78
CA LYS A 334 -18.34 34.32 -27.87
C LYS A 334 -16.95 34.85 -27.52
N GLU A 335 -16.26 34.17 -26.60
CA GLU A 335 -14.96 34.60 -26.08
C GLU A 335 -14.05 33.39 -25.81
N ILE A 336 -12.86 33.39 -26.42
CA ILE A 336 -11.84 32.35 -26.23
C ILE A 336 -11.44 32.22 -24.76
N ARG A 337 -11.26 33.35 -24.05
CA ARG A 337 -10.82 33.36 -22.65
C ARG A 337 -11.79 32.62 -21.73
N ARG A 338 -13.09 32.83 -21.88
CA ARG A 338 -14.12 32.14 -21.10
C ARG A 338 -14.17 30.64 -21.43
N TYR A 339 -13.92 30.27 -22.69
CA TYR A 339 -13.88 28.87 -23.10
C TYR A 339 -12.62 28.15 -22.60
N GLN A 340 -11.46 28.80 -22.61
CA GLN A 340 -10.19 28.18 -22.17
C GLN A 340 -10.08 28.14 -20.64
N ALA A 341 -10.48 29.24 -19.97
CA ALA A 341 -10.61 29.43 -18.52
C ALA A 341 -9.52 28.77 -17.63
N SER A 342 -8.32 28.54 -18.17
CA SER A 342 -7.13 28.17 -17.43
C SER A 342 -5.90 28.77 -18.12
N ASP A 343 -5.04 29.42 -17.34
CA ASP A 343 -3.71 29.88 -17.76
C ASP A 343 -2.68 28.71 -17.80
N LEU A 344 -3.16 27.46 -17.69
CA LEU A 344 -2.34 26.27 -17.67
C LEU A 344 -1.77 26.03 -19.07
N PRO A 345 -0.44 25.87 -19.22
CA PRO A 345 0.15 25.43 -20.47
C PRO A 345 -0.30 23.98 -20.72
N LEU A 346 -1.33 23.83 -21.57
CA LEU A 346 -1.78 22.53 -22.05
C LEU A 346 -0.82 22.07 -23.14
N ASP A 347 0.23 21.35 -22.74
CA ASP A 347 1.14 20.69 -23.68
C ASP A 347 0.44 19.55 -24.41
N SER A 348 -0.49 18.85 -23.74
CA SER A 348 -1.36 17.86 -24.33
C SER A 348 -2.68 17.66 -23.56
N LEU A 349 -3.69 17.17 -24.27
CA LEU A 349 -5.03 16.90 -23.76
C LEU A 349 -5.44 15.47 -24.09
N SER A 350 -5.98 14.77 -23.10
CA SER A 350 -6.63 13.48 -23.33
C SER A 350 -8.13 13.68 -23.20
N LEU A 351 -8.84 13.46 -24.29
CA LEU A 351 -10.30 13.57 -24.35
C LEU A 351 -10.89 12.17 -24.17
N GLN A 352 -11.78 12.02 -23.19
CA GLN A 352 -12.43 10.75 -22.92
C GLN A 352 -13.95 10.87 -23.01
N PHE A 353 -14.54 10.14 -23.95
CA PHE A 353 -15.98 10.09 -24.18
C PHE A 353 -16.52 8.71 -23.83
N VAL A 354 -17.42 8.65 -22.84
CA VAL A 354 -18.04 7.41 -22.35
C VAL A 354 -19.51 7.38 -22.79
N PRO A 355 -19.93 6.39 -23.59
CA PRO A 355 -21.28 6.35 -24.14
C PRO A 355 -22.35 6.00 -23.11
N PHE A 356 -23.54 6.55 -23.35
CA PHE A 356 -24.81 6.17 -22.74
C PHE A 356 -25.91 6.26 -23.81
N PRO A 357 -27.15 5.78 -23.55
CA PRO A 357 -28.15 5.59 -24.60
C PRO A 357 -28.50 6.84 -25.42
N GLN A 358 -28.44 8.04 -24.83
CA GLN A 358 -28.78 9.30 -25.50
C GLN A 358 -27.55 10.17 -25.84
N GLY A 359 -26.33 9.70 -25.55
CA GLY A 359 -25.16 10.55 -25.70
C GLY A 359 -23.83 10.00 -25.17
N MET A 360 -22.90 10.90 -24.90
CA MET A 360 -21.60 10.59 -24.30
C MET A 360 -21.27 11.55 -23.16
N LEU A 361 -20.73 11.01 -22.06
CA LEU A 361 -20.11 11.78 -20.99
C LEU A 361 -18.68 12.11 -21.41
N TYR A 362 -18.28 13.36 -21.28
CA TYR A 362 -16.97 13.88 -21.63
C TYR A 362 -16.20 14.28 -20.37
N VAL A 363 -14.94 13.86 -20.28
CA VAL A 363 -13.94 14.27 -19.28
C VAL A 363 -12.60 14.51 -19.97
#